data_AF-A0A1Z7ZXC9-F1
#
_entry.id   AF-A0A1Z7ZXC9-F1
#
_cell.length_a   1.000
_cell.length_b   1.000
_cell.length_c   1.000
_cell.angle_alpha   90.00
_cell.angle_beta   90.00
_cell.angle_gamma   90.00
#
_symmetry.space_group_name_H-M   'P 1'
#
loop_
_entity.id
_entity.type
_entity.pdbx_description
1 polymer ?
#
loop_
_entity_poly.entity_id
_entity_poly.type
_entity_poly.pdbx_seq_one_letter_code
_entity_poly.pdbx_strand_id
1 'polypeptide(L)'
;MTDFWFYLKEGLNHILDLDGLDHFYFILSFCILYTFNDWKKILGLVTAFTLGHCITLFLSGLNILTLNSDLVELLIPITILLSCTNNFWTLLKDKNSKQQPITTYLILLAFGLIHGLGFSNYIKMMIFDDESIIVPLLGFNIGIELAQLAIVIGILVIFSLATLLLKQNTKWARLGINLIISILVLKLLYIN
;
A
#
# COMPACT_ATOMS: atom_id res chain seq x y z
N MET A 1 -28.92 -3.37 3.76
CA MET A 1 -28.74 -2.03 4.37
C MET A 1 -27.41 -1.53 3.84
N THR A 2 -27.47 -0.56 2.94
CA THR A 2 -26.31 0.11 2.33
C THR A 2 -25.60 0.99 3.37
N ASP A 3 -25.10 0.37 4.44
CA ASP A 3 -24.48 1.11 5.53
C ASP A 3 -23.04 1.42 5.16
N PHE A 4 -22.82 2.65 4.69
CA PHE A 4 -21.50 3.20 4.43
C PHE A 4 -20.48 2.87 5.56
N TRP A 5 -20.93 2.89 6.82
CA TRP A 5 -20.13 2.54 7.99
C TRP A 5 -19.68 1.10 8.04
N PHE A 6 -20.52 0.16 7.57
CA PHE A 6 -20.15 -1.25 7.45
C PHE A 6 -18.98 -1.38 6.48
N TYR A 7 -19.12 -0.81 5.28
CA TYR A 7 -18.07 -0.85 4.25
C TYR A 7 -16.79 -0.12 4.65
N LEU A 8 -16.91 1.01 5.36
CA LEU A 8 -15.76 1.71 5.93
C LEU A 8 -14.99 0.83 6.91
N LYS A 9 -15.70 0.09 7.78
CA LYS A 9 -15.08 -0.83 8.72
C LYS A 9 -14.42 -2.00 8.00
N GLU A 10 -15.03 -2.54 6.95
CA GLU A 10 -14.43 -3.58 6.12
C GLU A 10 -13.13 -3.09 5.46
N GLY A 11 -13.09 -1.85 4.97
CA GLY A 11 -11.87 -1.24 4.42
C GLY A 11 -10.76 -1.06 5.45
N LEU A 12 -11.12 -0.68 6.69
CA LEU A 12 -10.16 -0.61 7.80
C LEU A 12 -9.60 -1.99 8.15
N ASN A 13 -10.50 -2.98 8.29
CA ASN A 13 -10.13 -4.34 8.65
C ASN A 13 -9.24 -4.97 7.58
N HIS A 14 -9.54 -4.76 6.29
CA HIS A 14 -8.73 -5.24 5.17
C HIS A 14 -7.24 -4.88 5.30
N ILE A 15 -6.93 -3.67 5.73
CA ILE A 15 -5.53 -3.21 5.89
C ILE A 15 -4.93 -3.64 7.23
N LEU A 16 -5.76 -3.85 8.26
CA LEU A 16 -5.33 -4.20 9.61
C LEU A 16 -5.30 -5.72 9.86
N ASP A 17 -5.79 -6.52 8.92
CA ASP A 17 -5.84 -7.97 9.05
C ASP A 17 -4.43 -8.59 8.96
N LEU A 18 -4.24 -9.69 9.69
CA LEU A 18 -2.99 -10.46 9.69
C LEU A 18 -2.81 -11.27 8.41
N ASP A 19 -3.89 -11.53 7.66
CA ASP A 19 -3.81 -12.18 6.36
C ASP A 19 -3.45 -11.17 5.23
N GLY A 20 -3.62 -9.87 5.47
CA GLY A 20 -3.31 -8.74 4.56
C GLY A 20 -1.94 -8.09 4.79
N LEU A 21 -0.92 -8.87 5.17
CA LEU A 21 0.42 -8.32 5.49
C LEU A 21 1.12 -7.67 4.30
N ASP A 22 0.71 -7.99 3.07
CA ASP A 22 1.18 -7.36 1.84
C ASP A 22 0.97 -5.84 1.86
N HIS A 23 -0.19 -5.36 2.30
CA HIS A 23 -0.50 -3.94 2.42
C HIS A 23 0.39 -3.27 3.48
N PHE A 24 0.60 -3.94 4.62
CA PHE A 24 1.49 -3.43 5.66
C PHE A 24 2.94 -3.33 5.17
N TYR A 25 3.47 -4.37 4.50
CA TYR A 25 4.81 -4.36 3.93
C TYR A 25 4.98 -3.32 2.84
N PHE A 26 3.95 -3.13 2.00
CA PHE A 26 3.93 -2.07 1.01
C PHE A 26 4.05 -0.68 1.65
N ILE A 27 3.23 -0.41 2.68
CA ILE A 27 3.24 0.87 3.40
C ILE A 27 4.61 1.11 4.05
N LEU A 28 5.11 0.10 4.75
CA LEU A 28 6.40 0.18 5.42
C LEU A 28 7.54 0.41 4.41
N SER A 29 7.52 -0.28 3.26
CA SER A 29 8.51 -0.11 2.20
C SER A 29 8.59 1.35 1.74
N PHE A 30 7.47 1.98 1.36
CA PHE A 30 7.55 3.35 0.85
C PHE A 30 7.87 4.37 1.97
N CYS A 31 7.36 4.17 3.19
CA CYS A 31 7.58 5.09 4.31
C CYS A 31 9.05 5.26 4.70
N ILE A 32 9.91 4.26 4.47
CA ILE A 32 11.33 4.26 4.86
C ILE A 32 12.11 5.44 4.25
N LEU A 33 11.69 5.95 3.09
CA LEU A 33 12.37 7.06 2.42
C LEU A 33 11.95 8.43 2.96
N TYR A 34 10.82 8.53 3.66
CA TYR A 34 10.21 9.80 4.02
C TYR A 34 10.36 10.15 5.50
N THR A 35 10.02 11.39 5.84
CA THR A 35 10.01 11.91 7.21
C THR A 35 8.74 12.73 7.45
N PHE A 36 8.50 13.19 8.67
CA PHE A 36 7.38 14.09 8.98
C PHE A 36 7.36 15.37 8.13
N ASN A 37 8.53 15.85 7.68
CA ASN A 37 8.61 17.01 6.81
C ASN A 37 8.01 16.76 5.41
N ASP A 38 7.85 15.50 5.01
CA ASP A 38 7.33 15.08 3.71
C ASP A 38 5.83 14.73 3.74
N TRP A 39 5.10 15.06 4.81
CA TRP A 39 3.71 14.62 5.02
C TRP A 39 2.78 14.86 3.81
N LYS A 40 2.91 16.01 3.12
CA LYS A 40 2.12 16.32 1.92
C LYS A 40 2.42 15.36 0.77
N LYS A 41 3.70 15.00 0.61
CA LYS A 41 4.11 14.03 -0.41
C LYS A 41 3.53 12.67 -0.06
N ILE A 42 3.69 12.25 1.19
CA ILE A 42 3.19 10.96 1.67
C ILE A 42 1.68 10.85 1.47
N LEU A 43 0.91 11.87 1.86
CA LEU A 43 -0.54 11.89 1.65
C LEU A 43 -0.87 11.68 0.17
N GLY A 44 -0.26 12.44 -0.74
CA GLY A 44 -0.50 12.23 -2.16
C GLY A 44 -0.10 10.83 -2.66
N LEU A 45 0.95 10.21 -2.09
CA LEU A 45 1.41 8.88 -2.50
C LEU A 45 0.43 7.80 -2.04
N VAL A 46 -0.08 7.92 -0.82
CA VAL A 46 -1.15 7.08 -0.28
C VAL A 46 -2.40 7.23 -1.13
N THR A 47 -2.85 8.46 -1.39
CA THR A 47 -4.02 8.72 -2.23
C THR A 47 -3.83 8.20 -3.66
N ALA A 48 -2.64 8.32 -4.26
CA ALA A 48 -2.38 7.78 -5.59
C ALA A 48 -2.51 6.25 -5.64
N PHE A 49 -2.02 5.55 -4.62
CA PHE A 49 -2.22 4.11 -4.49
C PHE A 49 -3.72 3.77 -4.33
N THR A 50 -4.42 4.44 -3.41
CA THR A 50 -5.85 4.20 -3.17
C THR A 50 -6.69 4.49 -4.41
N LEU A 51 -6.34 5.51 -5.20
CA LEU A 51 -7.00 5.80 -6.47
C LEU A 51 -6.84 4.66 -7.47
N GLY A 52 -5.62 4.12 -7.65
CA GLY A 52 -5.40 2.94 -8.48
C GLY A 52 -6.20 1.74 -7.99
N HIS A 53 -6.21 1.51 -6.68
CA HIS A 53 -6.96 0.43 -6.06
C HIS A 53 -8.47 0.56 -6.32
N CYS A 54 -9.02 1.77 -6.10
CA CYS A 54 -10.42 2.09 -6.33
C CYS A 54 -10.85 1.88 -7.79
N ILE A 55 -10.04 2.36 -8.75
CA ILE A 55 -10.31 2.18 -10.18
C ILE A 55 -10.47 0.69 -10.51
N THR A 56 -9.57 -0.14 -10.00
CA THR A 56 -9.56 -1.55 -10.35
C THR A 56 -10.68 -2.33 -9.68
N LEU A 57 -10.99 -2.02 -8.41
CA LEU A 57 -12.15 -2.57 -7.74
C LEU A 57 -13.45 -2.19 -8.44
N PHE A 58 -13.58 -0.95 -8.88
CA PHE A 58 -14.74 -0.49 -9.63
C PHE A 58 -14.90 -1.24 -10.95
N LEU A 59 -13.82 -1.33 -11.75
CA LEU A 59 -13.84 -2.06 -13.02
C LEU A 59 -14.13 -3.55 -12.82
N SER A 60 -13.60 -4.16 -11.76
CA SER A 60 -13.86 -5.56 -11.50
C SER A 60 -15.26 -5.80 -10.96
N GLY A 61 -15.77 -4.95 -10.07
CA GLY A 61 -17.15 -5.03 -9.59
C GLY A 61 -18.20 -4.90 -10.70
N LEU A 62 -17.89 -4.13 -11.75
CA LEU A 62 -18.71 -4.06 -12.98
C LEU A 62 -18.52 -5.25 -13.95
N ASN A 63 -17.70 -6.24 -13.58
CA ASN A 63 -17.28 -7.36 -14.43
C ASN A 63 -16.60 -6.95 -15.75
N ILE A 64 -16.04 -5.73 -15.83
CA ILE A 64 -15.32 -5.24 -17.01
C ILE A 64 -13.90 -5.83 -17.04
N LEU A 65 -13.26 -5.94 -15.87
CA LEU A 65 -11.90 -6.44 -15.73
C LEU A 65 -11.89 -7.71 -14.87
N THR A 66 -11.47 -8.81 -15.47
CA THR A 66 -11.22 -10.08 -14.78
C THR A 66 -9.83 -10.57 -15.15
N LEU A 67 -9.03 -10.88 -14.13
CA LEU A 67 -7.70 -11.42 -14.28
C LEU A 67 -7.59 -12.65 -13.39
N ASN A 68 -6.70 -13.57 -13.77
CA ASN A 68 -6.43 -14.76 -12.98
C ASN A 68 -5.87 -14.35 -11.61
N SER A 69 -6.46 -14.86 -10.53
CA SER A 69 -6.09 -14.56 -9.14
C SER A 69 -4.63 -14.90 -8.86
N ASP A 70 -4.16 -16.06 -9.32
CA ASP A 70 -2.81 -16.56 -9.11
C ASP A 70 -1.76 -15.60 -9.70
N LEU A 71 -2.05 -15.03 -10.89
CA LEU A 71 -1.18 -14.02 -11.49
C LEU A 71 -1.14 -12.73 -10.66
N VAL A 72 -2.27 -12.31 -10.10
CA VAL A 72 -2.36 -11.09 -9.31
C VAL A 72 -1.67 -11.27 -7.96
N GLU A 73 -1.91 -12.39 -7.30
CA GLU A 73 -1.25 -12.79 -6.05
C GLU A 73 0.27 -12.91 -6.23
N LEU A 74 0.74 -13.32 -7.40
CA LEU A 74 2.16 -13.30 -7.74
C LEU A 74 2.68 -11.87 -7.97
N LEU A 75 1.91 -11.01 -8.65
CA LEU A 75 2.31 -9.65 -8.99
C LEU A 75 2.40 -8.72 -7.77
N ILE A 76 1.51 -8.88 -6.79
CA ILE A 76 1.50 -8.08 -5.55
C ILE A 76 2.88 -8.08 -4.85
N PRO A 77 3.45 -9.21 -4.40
CA PRO A 77 4.75 -9.24 -3.75
C PRO A 77 5.88 -8.80 -4.70
N ILE A 78 5.78 -9.07 -6.01
CA ILE A 78 6.75 -8.55 -7.00
C ILE A 78 6.78 -7.02 -6.99
N THR A 79 5.61 -6.35 -6.96
CA THR A 79 5.57 -4.88 -6.91
C THR A 79 6.19 -4.32 -5.62
N ILE A 80 6.02 -5.01 -4.49
CA ILE A 80 6.65 -4.63 -3.21
C ILE A 80 8.17 -4.84 -3.27
N LEU A 81 8.66 -5.92 -3.87
CA LEU A 81 10.10 -6.16 -4.07
C LEU A 81 10.73 -5.11 -4.99
N LEU A 82 10.02 -4.68 -6.04
CA LEU A 82 10.46 -3.58 -6.89
C LEU A 82 10.58 -2.27 -6.08
N SER A 83 9.62 -1.99 -5.18
CA SER A 83 9.68 -0.86 -4.25
C SER A 83 10.91 -0.96 -3.33
N CYS A 84 11.15 -2.13 -2.71
CA CYS A 84 12.31 -2.36 -1.85
C CYS A 84 13.64 -2.21 -2.61
N THR A 85 13.70 -2.67 -3.86
CA THR A 85 14.88 -2.53 -4.73
C THR A 85 15.16 -1.06 -5.06
N ASN A 86 14.11 -0.30 -5.39
CA ASN A 86 14.22 1.15 -5.57
C ASN A 86 14.70 1.85 -4.30
N ASN A 87 14.23 1.43 -3.12
CA ASN A 87 14.70 1.98 -1.85
C ASN A 87 16.19 1.72 -1.61
N PHE A 88 16.69 0.52 -1.90
CA PHE A 88 18.12 0.24 -1.82
C PHE A 88 18.92 1.18 -2.71
N TRP A 89 18.47 1.36 -3.96
CA TRP A 89 19.15 2.26 -4.88
C TRP A 89 19.15 3.70 -4.39
N THR A 90 18.00 4.21 -3.92
CA THR A 90 17.87 5.58 -3.41
C THR A 90 18.67 5.82 -2.13
N LEU A 91 18.74 4.85 -1.22
CA LEU A 91 19.50 4.98 0.03
C LEU A 91 21.02 4.87 -0.17
N LEU A 92 21.46 4.06 -1.16
CA LEU A 92 22.88 3.84 -1.43
C LEU A 92 23.49 4.90 -2.37
N LYS A 93 22.71 5.48 -3.28
CA LYS A 93 23.16 6.51 -4.22
C LYS A 93 23.39 7.86 -3.53
N ASP A 94 24.42 8.60 -3.95
CA ASP A 94 24.73 9.92 -3.41
C ASP A 94 23.64 10.96 -3.73
N LYS A 95 23.50 11.96 -2.84
CA LYS A 95 22.39 12.95 -2.71
C LYS A 95 22.02 13.77 -3.97
N ASN A 96 22.71 13.59 -5.09
CA ASN A 96 22.51 14.35 -6.32
C ASN A 96 21.44 13.78 -7.27
N SER A 97 20.89 12.59 -6.99
CA SER A 97 19.82 12.01 -7.81
C SER A 97 18.46 12.53 -7.32
N LYS A 98 17.99 13.67 -7.85
CA LYS A 98 16.60 14.11 -7.65
C LYS A 98 15.66 13.12 -8.34
N GLN A 99 15.07 12.22 -7.56
CA GLN A 99 13.98 11.38 -8.06
C GLN A 99 12.80 12.29 -8.40
N GLN A 100 12.28 12.19 -9.62
CA GLN A 100 11.18 13.04 -10.07
C GLN A 100 9.92 12.67 -9.30
N PRO A 101 9.23 13.62 -8.66
CA PRO A 101 8.06 13.32 -7.85
C PRO A 101 6.96 12.63 -8.68
N ILE A 102 6.74 13.08 -9.93
CA ILE A 102 5.70 12.56 -10.82
C ILE A 102 5.83 11.05 -11.07
N THR A 103 7.05 10.54 -11.26
CA THR A 103 7.27 9.12 -11.59
C THR A 103 6.89 8.23 -10.40
N THR A 104 7.15 8.70 -9.18
CA THR A 104 6.81 7.94 -7.96
C THR A 104 5.31 7.84 -7.78
N TYR A 105 4.55 8.91 -8.04
CA TYR A 105 3.08 8.87 -7.99
C TYR A 105 2.50 7.89 -9.02
N LEU A 106 3.01 7.89 -10.26
CA LEU A 106 2.54 6.97 -11.30
C LEU A 106 2.85 5.50 -10.96
N ILE A 107 4.02 5.22 -10.38
CA ILE A 107 4.39 3.88 -9.93
C ILE A 107 3.45 3.40 -8.83
N LEU A 108 3.15 4.24 -7.83
CA LEU A 108 2.23 3.87 -6.74
C LEU A 108 0.79 3.73 -7.21
N LEU A 109 0.35 4.55 -8.17
CA LEU A 109 -0.93 4.34 -8.83
C LEU A 109 -0.98 2.98 -9.54
N ALA A 110 0.08 2.62 -10.27
CA ALA A 110 0.16 1.32 -10.95
C ALA A 110 0.18 0.14 -9.95
N PHE A 111 0.87 0.28 -8.83
CA PHE A 111 0.86 -0.73 -7.77
C PHE A 111 -0.52 -0.84 -7.13
N GLY A 112 -1.21 0.28 -6.93
CA GLY A 112 -2.60 0.31 -6.48
C GLY A 112 -3.54 -0.41 -7.44
N LEU A 113 -3.38 -0.22 -8.75
CA LEU A 113 -4.15 -0.96 -9.76
C LEU A 113 -3.98 -2.48 -9.60
N ILE A 114 -2.73 -2.94 -9.46
CA ILE A 114 -2.41 -4.37 -9.30
C ILE A 114 -2.97 -4.92 -7.98
N HIS A 115 -2.75 -4.21 -6.86
CA HIS A 115 -3.26 -4.65 -5.56
C HIS A 115 -4.79 -4.74 -5.54
N GLY A 116 -5.48 -3.77 -6.14
CA GLY A 116 -6.94 -3.78 -6.23
C GLY A 116 -7.50 -5.01 -6.93
N LEU A 117 -6.76 -5.63 -7.85
CA LEU A 117 -7.20 -6.88 -8.49
C LEU A 117 -7.24 -8.05 -7.51
N GLY A 118 -6.36 -8.06 -6.50
CA GLY A 118 -6.26 -9.19 -5.55
C GLY A 118 -7.53 -9.34 -4.72
N PHE A 119 -8.28 -8.26 -4.58
CA PHE A 119 -9.50 -8.20 -3.78
C PHE A 119 -10.79 -8.17 -4.62
N SER A 120 -10.65 -8.33 -5.94
CA SER A 120 -11.76 -8.22 -6.89
C SER A 120 -12.89 -9.23 -6.66
N ASN A 121 -12.55 -10.49 -6.36
CA ASN A 121 -13.53 -11.55 -6.13
C ASN A 121 -14.36 -11.31 -4.86
N TYR A 122 -13.73 -10.83 -3.78
CA TYR A 122 -14.41 -10.50 -2.54
C TYR A 122 -15.42 -9.37 -2.73
N ILE A 123 -15.02 -8.31 -3.42
CA ILE A 123 -15.88 -7.16 -3.70
C ILE A 123 -17.06 -7.55 -4.59
N LYS A 124 -16.86 -8.42 -5.58
CA LYS A 124 -17.99 -8.97 -6.37
C LYS A 124 -19.00 -9.66 -5.48
N MET A 125 -18.55 -10.53 -4.57
CA MET A 125 -19.44 -11.23 -3.63
C MET A 125 -20.22 -10.25 -2.75
N MET A 126 -19.59 -9.18 -2.25
CA MET A 126 -20.28 -8.14 -1.48
C MET A 126 -21.29 -7.33 -2.30
N ILE A 127 -21.00 -7.04 -3.56
CA ILE A 127 -21.89 -6.23 -4.43
C ILE A 127 -23.10 -7.05 -4.90
N PHE A 128 -22.99 -8.38 -5.02
CA PHE A 128 -24.11 -9.23 -5.43
C PHE A 128 -25.34 -9.11 -4.50
N ASP A 129 -25.15 -8.71 -3.24
CA ASP A 129 -26.21 -8.53 -2.25
C ASP A 129 -26.80 -7.10 -2.20
N ASP A 130 -26.20 -6.10 -2.86
CA ASP A 130 -26.61 -4.69 -2.81
C ASP A 130 -26.92 -4.12 -4.22
N GLU A 131 -27.99 -3.33 -4.36
CA GLU A 131 -28.40 -2.74 -5.66
C GLU A 131 -27.46 -1.62 -6.16
N SER A 132 -26.48 -1.19 -5.36
CA SER A 132 -25.58 -0.06 -5.68
C SER A 132 -24.12 -0.37 -5.35
N ILE A 133 -23.25 -0.26 -6.35
CA ILE A 133 -21.79 -0.45 -6.23
C ILE A 133 -21.05 0.75 -5.61
N ILE A 134 -21.65 1.95 -5.68
CA ILE A 134 -20.95 3.20 -5.37
C ILE A 134 -20.71 3.34 -3.87
N VAL A 135 -21.77 3.16 -3.06
CA VAL A 135 -21.68 3.32 -1.60
C VAL A 135 -20.73 2.29 -0.97
N PRO A 136 -20.80 1.00 -1.33
CA PRO A 136 -19.84 -0.01 -0.88
C PRO A 136 -18.38 0.36 -1.18
N LEU A 137 -18.08 0.68 -2.43
CA LEU A 137 -16.71 0.99 -2.85
C LEU A 137 -16.20 2.27 -2.21
N LEU A 138 -17.04 3.29 -2.08
CA LEU A 138 -16.64 4.56 -1.47
C LEU A 138 -16.33 4.37 0.02
N GLY A 139 -17.21 3.68 0.76
CA GLY A 139 -16.95 3.33 2.16
C GLY A 139 -15.66 2.53 2.32
N PHE A 140 -15.52 1.45 1.56
CA PHE A 140 -14.36 0.58 1.59
C PHE A 140 -13.03 1.30 1.31
N ASN A 141 -12.95 2.09 0.24
CA ASN A 141 -11.71 2.80 -0.11
C ASN A 141 -11.38 3.94 0.88
N ILE A 142 -12.38 4.60 1.47
CA ILE A 142 -12.14 5.56 2.56
C ILE A 142 -11.57 4.83 3.79
N GLY A 143 -12.10 3.65 4.12
CA GLY A 143 -11.56 2.79 5.16
C GLY A 143 -10.09 2.45 4.93
N ILE A 144 -9.74 2.05 3.70
CA ILE A 144 -8.35 1.78 3.29
C ILE A 144 -7.47 3.00 3.51
N GLU A 145 -7.84 4.16 2.98
CA GLU A 145 -7.02 5.37 3.07
C GLU A 145 -6.81 5.80 4.53
N LEU A 146 -7.84 5.69 5.38
CA LEU A 146 -7.74 6.00 6.80
C LEU A 146 -6.79 5.04 7.54
N ALA A 147 -6.89 3.73 7.28
CA ALA A 147 -5.98 2.74 7.88
C ALA A 147 -4.53 2.98 7.43
N GLN A 148 -4.32 3.24 6.14
CA GLN A 148 -3.00 3.54 5.59
C GLN A 148 -2.39 4.79 6.24
N LEU A 149 -3.15 5.87 6.35
CA LEU A 149 -2.68 7.10 7.00
C LEU A 149 -2.37 6.87 8.48
N ALA A 150 -3.17 6.08 9.20
CA ALA A 150 -2.90 5.75 10.59
C ALA A 150 -1.58 4.97 10.75
N ILE A 151 -1.35 3.96 9.90
CA ILE A 151 -0.10 3.17 9.89
C ILE A 151 1.10 4.07 9.55
N VAL A 152 0.98 4.90 8.51
CA VAL A 152 2.01 5.86 8.12
C VAL A 152 2.39 6.76 9.28
N ILE A 153 1.41 7.35 9.97
CA ILE A 153 1.66 8.23 11.12
C ILE A 153 2.41 7.45 12.21
N GLY A 154 1.95 6.23 12.54
CA GLY A 154 2.62 5.37 13.51
C GLY A 154 4.09 5.10 13.16
N ILE A 155 4.37 4.72 11.91
CA ILE A 155 5.73 4.47 11.41
C ILE A 155 6.60 5.72 11.52
N LEU A 156 6.08 6.88 11.12
CA LEU A 156 6.82 8.14 11.20
C LEU A 156 7.13 8.53 12.64
N VAL A 157 6.19 8.36 13.58
CA VAL A 157 6.40 8.60 15.01
C VAL A 157 7.54 7.74 15.53
N ILE A 158 7.47 6.43 15.26
CA ILE A 158 8.50 5.47 15.70
C ILE A 158 9.87 5.85 15.13
N PHE A 159 9.96 6.18 13.84
CA PHE A 159 11.21 6.59 13.23
C PHE A 159 11.77 7.89 13.82
N SER A 160 10.92 8.88 14.07
CA SER A 160 11.32 10.15 14.66
C SER A 160 11.87 9.95 16.07
N LEU A 161 11.17 9.18 16.91
CA LEU A 161 11.61 8.85 18.27
C LEU A 161 12.93 8.06 18.27
N ALA A 162 13.06 7.05 17.41
CA ALA A 162 14.29 6.29 17.27
C ALA A 162 15.47 7.18 16.87
N THR A 163 15.25 8.13 15.96
CA THR A 163 16.27 9.08 15.51
C THR A 163 16.72 10.00 16.64
N LEU A 164 15.78 10.50 17.45
CA LEU A 164 16.06 11.36 18.61
C LEU A 164 16.85 10.63 19.70
N LEU A 165 16.50 9.39 19.99
CA LEU A 165 17.13 8.59 21.06
C LEU A 165 18.51 8.07 20.67
N LEU A 166 18.69 7.59 19.44
CA LEU A 166 19.92 6.90 19.03
C LEU A 166 21.02 7.83 18.52
N LYS A 167 20.72 9.10 18.19
CA LYS A 167 21.66 10.11 17.65
C LYS A 167 22.58 9.59 16.51
N GLN A 168 22.16 8.53 15.82
CA GLN A 168 22.96 7.83 14.84
C GLN A 168 22.49 8.15 13.41
N ASN A 169 23.37 7.91 12.44
CA ASN A 169 22.99 7.94 11.03
C ASN A 169 21.91 6.87 10.75
N THR A 170 20.68 7.32 10.50
CA THR A 170 19.51 6.47 10.27
C THR A 170 19.54 5.71 8.95
N LYS A 171 20.50 6.01 8.05
CA LYS A 171 20.66 5.32 6.76
C LYS A 171 20.79 3.80 6.93
N TRP A 172 21.63 3.34 7.86
CA TRP A 172 21.86 1.90 8.07
C TRP A 172 20.64 1.21 8.69
N ALA A 173 19.94 1.88 9.61
CA ALA A 173 18.68 1.37 10.15
C ALA A 173 17.61 1.22 9.06
N ARG A 174 17.46 2.23 8.19
CA ARG A 174 16.55 2.19 7.03
C ARG A 174 16.89 1.06 6.06
N LEU A 175 18.19 0.86 5.76
CA LEU A 175 18.65 -0.26 4.93
C LEU A 175 18.36 -1.62 5.58
N GLY A 176 18.62 -1.76 6.88
CA GLY A 176 18.32 -2.99 7.63
C GLY A 176 16.84 -3.33 7.63
N ILE A 177 15.97 -2.35 7.85
CA ILE A 177 14.51 -2.54 7.80
C ILE A 177 14.07 -2.90 6.38
N ASN A 178 14.57 -2.21 5.35
CA ASN A 178 14.25 -2.52 3.95
C ASN A 178 14.68 -3.95 3.57
N LEU A 179 15.82 -4.43 4.09
CA LEU A 179 16.27 -5.80 3.92
C LEU A 179 15.33 -6.81 4.60
N ILE A 180 14.91 -6.54 5.84
CA ILE A 180 13.95 -7.39 6.57
C ILE A 180 12.65 -7.50 5.78
N ILE A 181 12.11 -6.37 5.29
CA ILE A 181 10.89 -6.37 4.48
C ILE A 181 11.09 -7.19 3.20
N SER A 182 12.21 -7.00 2.51
CA SER A 182 12.52 -7.77 1.29
C SER A 182 12.50 -9.28 1.55
N ILE A 183 13.08 -9.73 2.68
CA ILE A 183 13.09 -11.15 3.07
C ILE A 183 11.67 -11.64 3.42
N LEU A 184 10.89 -10.85 4.16
CA LEU A 184 9.51 -11.21 4.52
C LEU A 184 8.61 -11.29 3.29
N VAL A 185 8.76 -10.38 2.34
CA VAL A 185 8.00 -10.38 1.08
C VAL A 185 8.44 -11.53 0.17
N LEU A 186 9.74 -11.84 0.12
CA LEU A 186 10.20 -13.04 -0.58
C LEU A 186 9.56 -14.31 -0.01
N LYS A 187 9.37 -14.39 1.31
CA LYS A 187 8.69 -15.52 1.95
C LYS A 187 7.23 -15.66 1.47
N LEU A 188 6.53 -14.56 1.19
CA LEU A 188 5.16 -14.60 0.65
C LEU A 188 5.10 -15.32 -0.72
N LEU A 189 6.13 -15.15 -1.57
CA LEU A 189 6.20 -15.83 -2.88
C LEU A 189 6.32 -17.36 -2.79
N TYR A 190 6.76 -17.91 -1.65
CA TYR A 190 6.97 -19.35 -1.47
C TYR A 190 5.87 -20.02 -0.63
N ILE A 191 4.93 -19.24 -0.09
CA ILE A 191 3.86 -19.76 0.79
C ILE A 191 2.53 -19.89 0.06
N ASN A 192 2.35 -19.21 -1.09
CA ASN A 192 1.19 -19.36 -1.96
C ASN A 192 1.35 -20.53 -2.93
#